data_AF-A0A957RMW0-F1
#
_entry.id   AF-A0A957RMW0-F1
#
_cell.length_a   1.000
_cell.length_b   1.000
_cell.length_c   1.000
_cell.angle_alpha   90.00
_cell.angle_beta   90.00
_cell.angle_gamma   90.00
#
_symmetry.space_group_name_H-M   'P 1'
#
loop_
_entity.id
_entity.type
_entity.pdbx_description
1 polymer ?
#
loop_
_entity_poly.entity_id
_entity_poly.type
_entity_poly.pdbx_seq_one_letter_code
_entity_poly.pdbx_strand_id
1 'polypeptide(L)' 'AILDATAVGAASVESPDATGGVPRWEEAQARLAAGWAKQPLQVSLTGWQADGAQQVWRSPADEPEGGPQ' A
#
# COMPACT_ATOMS: atom_id res chain seq x y z
N ALA A 1 -2.78 21.02 -5.81
CA ALA A 1 -2.09 21.05 -4.50
C ALA A 1 -2.30 19.78 -3.68
N ILE A 2 -3.51 19.43 -3.23
CA ILE A 2 -3.72 18.22 -2.39
C ILE A 2 -3.42 16.95 -3.19
N LEU A 3 -3.96 16.81 -4.40
CA LEU A 3 -3.71 15.64 -5.25
C LEU A 3 -2.23 15.44 -5.57
N ASP A 4 -1.52 16.54 -5.76
CA ASP A 4 -0.08 16.55 -5.99
C ASP A 4 0.70 16.02 -4.78
N ALA A 5 0.37 16.53 -3.58
CA ALA A 5 0.99 16.07 -2.34
C ALA A 5 0.69 14.59 -2.09
N THR A 6 -0.54 14.14 -2.38
CA THR A 6 -0.92 12.73 -2.28
C THR A 6 -0.18 11.85 -3.28
N ALA A 7 0.02 12.32 -4.53
CA ALA A 7 0.76 11.58 -5.55
C ALA A 7 2.23 11.39 -5.15
N VAL A 8 2.87 12.43 -4.61
CA VAL A 8 4.24 12.33 -4.08
C VAL A 8 4.29 11.37 -2.89
N GLY A 9 3.35 11.48 -1.95
CA GLY A 9 3.28 10.57 -0.80
C GLY A 9 3.04 9.11 -1.19
N ALA A 10 2.21 8.86 -2.19
CA ALA A 10 1.98 7.52 -2.75
C ALA A 10 3.25 6.96 -3.39
N ALA A 11 4.00 7.77 -4.14
CA ALA A 11 5.26 7.35 -4.75
C ALA A 11 6.36 7.05 -3.72
N SER A 12 6.43 7.80 -2.62
CA SER A 12 7.43 7.60 -1.56
C SER A 12 7.37 6.20 -0.93
N VAL A 13 6.18 5.60 -0.79
CA VAL A 13 6.02 4.28 -0.15
C VAL A 13 6.21 3.10 -1.11
N GLU A 14 6.41 3.37 -2.40
CA GLU A 14 6.68 2.32 -3.41
C GLU A 14 8.11 1.75 -3.29
N SER A 15 9.00 2.43 -2.54
CA SER A 15 10.35 1.98 -2.26
C SER A 15 10.58 1.81 -0.75
N PRO A 16 11.41 0.84 -0.32
CA PRO A 16 11.73 0.66 1.10
C PRO A 16 12.59 1.80 1.69
N ASP A 17 13.18 2.65 0.84
CA ASP A 17 13.91 3.85 1.26
C ASP A 17 13.00 5.10 1.24
N ALA A 18 13.40 6.15 1.97
CA ALA A 18 12.53 7.30 2.20
C ALA A 18 12.20 8.11 0.93
N THR A 19 13.04 8.06 -0.11
CA THR A 19 12.90 8.94 -1.29
C THR A 19 13.14 8.26 -2.63
N GLY A 20 13.70 7.05 -2.68
CA GLY A 20 14.02 6.39 -3.95
C GLY A 20 12.79 6.05 -4.79
N GLY A 21 11.61 6.00 -4.18
CA GLY A 21 10.33 5.82 -4.89
C GLY A 21 9.76 7.08 -5.53
N VAL A 22 10.27 8.28 -5.21
CA VAL A 22 9.72 9.54 -5.73
C VAL A 22 10.30 9.82 -7.13
N PRO A 23 9.47 9.79 -8.19
CA PRO A 23 9.93 10.05 -9.56
C PRO A 23 10.13 11.55 -9.80
N ARG A 24 10.57 11.92 -11.02
CA ARG A 24 10.59 13.33 -11.41
C ARG A 24 9.17 13.91 -11.41
N TRP A 25 9.08 15.23 -11.26
CA TRP A 25 7.79 15.91 -11.15
C TRP A 25 6.88 15.65 -12.36
N GLU A 26 7.43 15.68 -13.57
CA GLU A 26 6.68 15.42 -14.81
C GLU A 26 6.12 14.00 -14.85
N GLU A 27 6.86 13.02 -14.34
CA GLU A 27 6.45 11.62 -14.26
C GLU A 27 5.34 11.41 -13.21
N ALA A 28 5.44 12.07 -12.05
CA ALA A 28 4.40 12.06 -11.03
C ALA A 28 3.08 12.65 -11.56
N GLN A 29 3.15 13.77 -12.29
CA GLN A 29 1.98 14.40 -12.92
C GLN A 29 1.37 13.51 -14.00
N ALA A 30 2.19 12.85 -14.83
CA ALA A 30 1.71 11.92 -15.84
C ALA A 30 0.98 10.71 -15.22
N ARG A 31 1.51 10.14 -14.13
CA ARG A 31 0.87 9.04 -13.39
C ARG A 31 -0.45 9.49 -12.75
N LEU A 32 -0.50 10.69 -12.18
CA LEU A 32 -1.73 11.27 -11.64
C LEU A 32 -2.80 11.44 -12.73
N ALA A 33 -2.42 11.97 -13.90
CA ALA A 33 -3.32 12.17 -15.03
C ALA A 33 -3.83 10.85 -15.64
N ALA A 34 -3.02 9.78 -15.60
CA ALA A 34 -3.40 8.44 -16.08
C ALA A 34 -4.35 7.69 -15.13
N GLY A 35 -4.57 8.21 -13.92
CA GLY A 35 -5.27 7.51 -12.85
C GLY A 35 -4.32 6.58 -12.10
N TRP A 36 -4.18 6.80 -10.79
CA TRP A 36 -3.25 6.04 -9.96
C TRP A 36 -3.88 4.74 -9.48
N ALA A 37 -3.55 3.62 -10.13
CA ALA A 37 -4.03 2.31 -9.72
C ALA A 37 -3.41 1.85 -8.39
N LYS A 38 -4.17 1.11 -7.58
CA LYS A 38 -3.63 0.43 -6.40
C LYS A 38 -2.61 -0.62 -6.85
N GLN A 39 -1.37 -0.49 -6.40
CA GLN A 39 -0.34 -1.49 -6.66
C GLN A 39 -0.68 -2.81 -5.94
N PRO A 40 -0.42 -3.97 -6.56
CA PRO A 40 -0.56 -5.25 -5.89
C PRO A 40 0.47 -5.33 -4.75
N LEU A 41 0.03 -5.78 -3.57
CA LEU A 41 0.96 -6.02 -2.47
C LEU A 41 1.81 -7.26 -2.80
N GLN A 42 3.09 -7.05 -3.06
CA GLN A 42 4.06 -8.12 -3.37
C GLN A 42 4.88 -8.52 -2.13
N VAL A 43 4.23 -8.60 -0.96
CA VAL A 43 4.88 -9.10 0.26
C VAL A 43 4.30 -10.46 0.61
N SER A 44 5.16 -11.47 0.69
CA SER A 44 4.79 -12.81 1.12
C SER A 44 5.32 -13.03 2.53
N LEU A 45 4.45 -12.87 3.53
CA LEU A 45 4.75 -13.13 4.93
C LEU A 45 4.04 -14.40 5.38
N THR A 46 4.76 -15.30 6.04
CA THR A 46 4.21 -16.59 6.49
C THR A 46 3.06 -16.37 7.48
N GLY A 47 1.91 -16.98 7.19
CA GLY A 47 0.72 -16.93 8.05
C GLY A 47 -0.14 -15.67 7.91
N TRP A 48 0.29 -14.69 7.10
CA TRP A 48 -0.52 -13.50 6.82
C TRP A 48 -1.55 -13.80 5.73
N GLN A 49 -2.78 -13.35 5.94
CA GLN A 49 -3.91 -13.60 5.04
C GLN A 49 -4.62 -12.29 4.70
N ALA A 50 -4.93 -12.09 3.41
CA ALA A 50 -5.69 -10.93 2.97
C ALA A 50 -7.18 -11.13 3.28
N ASP A 51 -7.77 -10.21 4.06
CA ASP A 51 -9.21 -10.11 4.23
C ASP A 51 -9.78 -9.21 3.13
N GLY A 52 -10.33 -9.82 2.08
CA GLY A 52 -10.92 -9.11 0.95
C GLY A 52 -12.14 -8.26 1.31
N ALA A 53 -12.88 -8.61 2.37
CA ALA A 53 -14.08 -7.89 2.79
C ALA A 53 -13.71 -6.58 3.52
N GLN A 54 -12.65 -6.61 4.32
CA GLN A 54 -12.20 -5.44 5.08
C GLN A 54 -11.04 -4.68 4.43
N GLN A 55 -10.47 -5.20 3.33
CA GLN A 55 -9.30 -4.63 2.65
C GLN A 55 -8.08 -4.49 3.58
N VAL A 56 -7.97 -5.37 4.58
CA VAL A 56 -6.85 -5.42 5.54
C VAL A 56 -6.14 -6.76 5.47
N TRP A 57 -4.93 -6.83 6.01
CA TRP A 57 -4.20 -8.07 6.21
C TRP A 57 -4.29 -8.50 7.66
N ARG A 58 -4.57 -9.78 7.87
CA ARG A 58 -4.58 -10.40 9.20
C ARG A 58 -3.31 -11.21 9.39
N SER A 59 -2.67 -11.02 10.53
CA SER A 59 -1.55 -11.81 11.00
C SER A 59 -2.06 -13.06 11.74
N PRO A 60 -1.20 -14.06 11.97
CA PRO A 60 -1.53 -15.22 12.82
C PRO A 60 -1.93 -14.84 14.26
N ALA A 61 -1.50 -13.68 14.75
CA ALA A 61 -1.87 -13.19 16.08
C ALA A 61 -3.27 -12.55 16.12
N ASP A 62 -3.84 -12.22 14.96
CA ASP A 62 -5.20 -11.68 14.82
C ASP A 62 -6.26 -12.80 14.76
N GLU A 63 -5.85 -14.07 14.71
CA GLU A 63 -6.76 -15.17 15.00
C GLU A 63 -7.24 -15.03 16.45
N PRO A 64 -8.55 -14.99 16.70
CA PRO A 64 -9.04 -14.99 18.07
C PRO A 64 -8.53 -16.25 18.75
N GLU A 65 -7.64 -16.08 19.73
CA GLU A 65 -7.28 -17.13 20.67
C GLU A 65 -8.59 -17.79 21.13
N GLY A 66 -8.73 -19.09 20.85
CA GLY A 66 -10.01 -19.78 20.89
C GLY A 66 -10.80 -19.48 22.16
N GLY A 67 -12.07 -19.15 21.99
CA GLY A 67 -13.03 -19.15 23.07
C GLY A 67 -14.41 -19.63 22.63
N PRO A 68 -14.64 -20.94 22.38
CA PRO A 68 -15.90 -21.54 22.73
C PRO A 68 -15.86 -21.93 24.23
N GLN A 69 -16.81 -21.39 25.00
CA GLN A 69 -17.21 -21.97 26.29
C GLN A 69 -18.35 -22.96 26.04
#